data_AF-A0A563CBP1-F1
#
_entry.id   AF-A0A563CBP1-F1
#
_cell.length_a   1.000
_cell.length_b   1.000
_cell.length_c   1.000
_cell.angle_alpha   90.00
_cell.angle_beta   90.00
_cell.angle_gamma   90.00
#
_symmetry.space_group_name_H-M   'P 1'
#
loop_
_entity.id
_entity.type
_entity.pdbx_description
1 polymer ?
#
loop_
_entity_poly.entity_id
_entity_poly.type
_entity_poly.pdbx_seq_one_letter_code
_entity_poly.pdbx_strand_id
1 'polypeptide(L)'
;MKMEHYLNERYGKNFKVSNVRRVGSGIGVEGVIFADAELKDGSVEKFMIRRWGKTGYLDEYPNTVYNDRERLELDKIIRGLSVKPSRYLVDININPEIYDKVRDMPKLIDLLKDYGKEVDYGVKVIVQGNSPTRDNINDVKKLTSYAALKNPKNSSVRYVINSKDGTYRYVCQHYNENTDGSSIQIDEKCFTRSGGVE
;
A
#
# COMPACT_ATOMS: atom_id res chain seq x y z
N MET A 1 -19.85 -8.06 19.22
CA MET A 1 -18.76 -7.09 19.41
C MET A 1 -18.90 -5.93 18.43
N LYS A 2 -18.85 -4.66 18.85
CA LYS A 2 -18.85 -3.49 17.94
C LYS A 2 -17.41 -3.23 17.43
N MET A 3 -17.25 -2.74 16.19
CA MET A 3 -15.93 -2.49 15.56
C MET A 3 -14.98 -1.65 16.42
N GLU A 4 -15.48 -0.61 17.08
CA GLU A 4 -14.67 0.23 17.97
C GLU A 4 -14.13 -0.55 19.17
N HIS A 5 -14.96 -1.39 19.79
CA HIS A 5 -14.55 -2.20 20.93
C HIS A 5 -13.49 -3.22 20.53
N TYR A 6 -13.65 -3.86 19.37
CA TYR A 6 -12.66 -4.76 18.79
C TYR A 6 -11.29 -4.08 18.65
N LEU A 7 -11.23 -2.87 18.08
CA LEU A 7 -9.97 -2.13 17.91
C LEU A 7 -9.36 -1.76 19.27
N ASN A 8 -10.18 -1.30 20.21
CA ASN A 8 -9.71 -0.91 21.54
C ASN A 8 -9.12 -2.11 22.30
N GLU A 9 -9.79 -3.25 22.29
CA GLU A 9 -9.30 -4.48 22.92
C GLU A 9 -8.06 -5.04 22.20
N ARG A 10 -8.03 -4.97 20.86
CA ARG A 10 -6.92 -5.54 20.08
C ARG A 10 -5.61 -4.78 20.30
N TYR A 11 -5.65 -3.45 20.35
CA TYR A 11 -4.45 -2.62 20.36
C TYR A 11 -4.21 -1.84 21.66
N GLY A 12 -5.12 -1.95 22.65
CA GLY A 12 -5.01 -1.23 23.92
C GLY A 12 -5.02 0.30 23.75
N LYS A 13 -5.68 0.80 22.71
CA LYS A 13 -5.74 2.22 22.32
C LYS A 13 -7.18 2.68 22.18
N ASN A 14 -7.40 4.00 22.18
CA ASN A 14 -8.73 4.59 22.04
C ASN A 14 -9.02 4.96 20.59
N PHE A 15 -9.86 4.17 19.94
CA PHE A 15 -10.32 4.42 18.58
C PHE A 15 -11.71 5.05 18.58
N LYS A 16 -12.03 5.66 17.44
CA LYS A 16 -13.37 6.11 17.07
C LYS A 16 -13.71 5.50 15.72
N VAL A 17 -14.92 4.94 15.62
CA VAL A 17 -15.45 4.43 14.34
C VAL A 17 -16.51 5.37 13.79
N SER A 18 -16.46 5.62 12.50
CA SER A 18 -17.36 6.53 11.77
C SER A 18 -17.68 6.00 10.37
N ASN A 19 -18.59 6.68 9.66
CA ASN A 19 -18.92 6.37 8.27
C ASN A 19 -19.22 4.87 7.99
N VAL A 20 -20.06 4.28 8.86
CA VAL A 20 -20.46 2.88 8.74
C VAL A 20 -21.36 2.72 7.51
N ARG A 21 -20.99 1.82 6.61
CA ARG A 21 -21.67 1.61 5.33
C ARG A 21 -21.69 0.13 4.95
N ARG A 22 -22.75 -0.28 4.25
CA ARG A 22 -22.84 -1.62 3.64
C ARG A 22 -22.64 -1.48 2.14
N VAL A 23 -21.73 -2.28 1.58
CA VAL A 23 -21.39 -2.28 0.15
C VAL A 23 -21.62 -3.67 -0.44
N GLY A 24 -22.08 -3.72 -1.69
CA GLY A 24 -22.30 -4.98 -2.42
C GLY A 24 -23.55 -5.76 -1.98
N SER A 25 -24.52 -5.11 -1.34
CA SER A 25 -25.81 -5.74 -1.00
C SER A 25 -26.78 -5.70 -2.17
N GLY A 26 -27.54 -6.79 -2.35
CA GLY A 26 -28.58 -6.93 -3.38
C GLY A 26 -29.56 -8.05 -3.05
N ILE A 27 -30.48 -8.36 -3.97
CA ILE A 27 -31.44 -9.46 -3.78
C ILE A 27 -30.67 -10.76 -3.57
N GLY A 28 -30.81 -11.36 -2.39
CA GLY A 28 -30.15 -12.62 -2.01
C GLY A 28 -28.66 -12.49 -1.67
N VAL A 29 -28.09 -11.29 -1.63
CA VAL A 29 -26.65 -11.07 -1.33
C VAL A 29 -26.50 -10.19 -0.10
N GLU A 30 -25.98 -10.76 0.99
CA GLU A 30 -25.55 -9.99 2.14
C GLU A 30 -24.29 -9.19 1.81
N GLY A 31 -24.44 -7.87 1.66
CA GLY A 31 -23.29 -6.98 1.45
C GLY A 31 -22.37 -6.90 2.67
N VAL A 32 -21.12 -6.48 2.45
CA VAL A 32 -20.08 -6.35 3.48
C VAL A 32 -20.21 -5.01 4.20
N ILE A 33 -20.10 -5.04 5.54
CA ILE A 33 -20.10 -3.82 6.35
C ILE A 33 -18.67 -3.30 6.49
N PHE A 34 -18.48 -2.05 6.10
CA PHE A 34 -17.26 -1.27 6.22
C PHE A 34 -17.49 -0.08 7.17
N ALA A 35 -16.43 0.41 7.77
CA ALA A 35 -16.42 1.67 8.48
C ALA A 35 -15.02 2.29 8.39
N ASP A 36 -14.96 3.60 8.63
CA ASP A 36 -13.70 4.31 8.78
C ASP A 36 -13.36 4.37 10.28
N ALA A 37 -12.09 4.18 10.62
CA ALA A 37 -11.60 4.21 11.99
C ALA A 37 -10.41 5.16 12.11
N GLU A 38 -10.27 5.79 13.27
CA GLU A 38 -9.18 6.70 13.61
C GLU A 38 -8.80 6.57 15.09
N LEU A 39 -7.54 6.81 15.42
CA LEU A 39 -7.15 7.04 16.82
C LEU A 39 -7.70 8.40 17.27
N LYS A 40 -8.24 8.47 18.49
CA LYS A 40 -8.79 9.72 19.03
C LYS A 40 -7.74 10.82 19.23
N ASP A 41 -6.46 10.46 19.33
CA ASP A 41 -5.36 11.42 19.42
C ASP A 41 -4.91 11.98 18.05
N GLY A 42 -5.44 11.47 16.94
CA GLY A 42 -5.12 11.90 15.59
C GLY A 42 -3.70 11.54 15.13
N SER A 43 -3.00 10.64 15.83
CA SER A 43 -1.59 10.32 15.56
C SER A 43 -1.35 9.43 14.34
N VAL A 44 -2.40 8.83 13.78
CA VAL A 44 -2.36 7.92 12.63
C VAL A 44 -3.48 8.30 11.68
N GLU A 45 -3.23 8.17 10.37
CA GLU A 45 -4.25 8.42 9.36
C GLU A 45 -5.50 7.53 9.54
N LYS A 46 -6.64 7.99 9.01
CA LYS A 46 -7.87 7.20 8.99
C LYS A 46 -7.65 5.92 8.19
N PHE A 47 -8.14 4.80 8.71
CA PHE A 47 -7.99 3.49 8.09
C PHE A 47 -9.34 2.77 8.03
N MET A 48 -9.45 1.76 7.16
CA MET A 48 -10.68 1.01 7.02
C MET A 48 -10.75 -0.17 8.00
N ILE A 49 -11.95 -0.45 8.48
CA ILE A 49 -12.29 -1.70 9.16
C ILE A 49 -13.52 -2.32 8.49
N ARG A 50 -13.52 -3.63 8.32
CA ARG A 50 -14.65 -4.38 7.76
C ARG A 50 -14.99 -5.61 8.56
N ARG A 51 -16.24 -6.05 8.46
CA ARG A 51 -16.62 -7.38 8.96
C ARG A 51 -15.96 -8.47 8.14
N TRP A 52 -15.53 -9.53 8.83
CA TRP A 52 -14.93 -10.72 8.24
C TRP A 52 -15.55 -11.98 8.82
N GLY A 53 -16.22 -12.76 7.97
CA GLY A 53 -17.05 -13.88 8.42
C GLY A 53 -18.19 -13.43 9.35
N LYS A 54 -18.68 -14.36 10.17
CA LYS A 54 -19.85 -14.12 11.04
C LYS A 54 -19.55 -13.26 12.27
N THR A 55 -18.32 -13.32 12.78
CA THR A 55 -17.96 -12.70 14.08
C THR A 55 -16.67 -11.90 14.05
N GLY A 56 -15.87 -11.99 12.98
CA GLY A 56 -14.55 -11.38 12.90
C GLY A 56 -14.55 -9.99 12.27
N TYR A 57 -13.40 -9.35 12.37
CA TYR A 57 -13.08 -8.06 11.76
C TYR A 57 -11.71 -8.12 11.09
N LEU A 58 -11.56 -7.39 9.98
CA LEU A 58 -10.27 -7.07 9.40
C LEU A 58 -10.12 -5.56 9.42
N ASP A 59 -8.96 -5.09 9.85
CA ASP A 59 -8.65 -3.67 9.98
C ASP A 59 -7.28 -3.36 9.36
N GLU A 60 -7.18 -2.17 8.78
CA GLU A 60 -5.97 -1.68 8.11
C GLU A 60 -5.04 -0.89 9.06
N TYR A 61 -5.29 -0.92 10.38
CA TYR A 61 -4.49 -0.17 11.34
C TYR A 61 -3.01 -0.55 11.28
N PRO A 62 -2.62 -1.86 11.24
CA PRO A 62 -1.23 -2.24 11.09
C PRO A 62 -0.56 -1.66 9.86
N ASN A 63 -1.21 -1.82 8.70
CA ASN A 63 -0.75 -1.30 7.41
C ASN A 63 -0.48 0.21 7.50
N THR A 64 -1.45 0.95 8.05
CA THR A 64 -1.38 2.41 8.19
C THR A 64 -0.21 2.84 9.07
N VAL A 65 -0.03 2.19 10.23
CA VAL A 65 1.08 2.48 11.13
C VAL A 65 2.44 2.19 10.48
N TYR A 66 2.57 1.09 9.73
CA TYR A 66 3.82 0.79 9.03
C TYR A 66 4.09 1.77 7.88
N ASN A 67 3.06 2.15 7.11
CA ASN A 67 3.17 3.16 6.05
C ASN A 67 3.66 4.50 6.58
N ASP A 68 3.05 4.99 7.67
CA ASP A 68 3.42 6.25 8.30
C ASP A 68 4.88 6.25 8.78
N ARG A 69 5.33 5.13 9.37
CA ARG A 69 6.71 4.98 9.86
C ARG A 69 7.73 4.91 8.73
N GLU A 70 7.41 4.21 7.65
CA GLU A 70 8.33 4.03 6.52
C GLU A 70 8.42 5.25 5.59
N ARG A 71 7.45 6.16 5.68
CA ARG A 71 7.43 7.39 4.87
C ARG A 71 8.73 8.18 4.96
N LEU A 72 9.32 8.31 6.15
CA LEU A 72 10.58 9.05 6.34
C LEU A 72 11.79 8.39 5.67
N GLU A 73 11.78 7.05 5.54
CA GLU A 73 12.83 6.34 4.81
C GLU A 73 12.63 6.49 3.29
N LEU A 74 11.38 6.42 2.82
CA LEU A 74 11.07 6.67 1.41
C LEU A 74 11.47 8.10 1.01
N ASP A 75 11.22 9.11 1.85
CA ASP A 75 11.59 10.52 1.59
C ASP A 75 13.07 10.67 1.19
N LYS A 76 13.97 9.91 1.82
CA LYS A 76 15.42 9.96 1.52
C LYS A 76 15.69 9.52 0.08
N ILE A 77 15.01 8.46 -0.38
CA ILE A 77 15.13 7.95 -1.75
C ILE A 77 14.50 8.92 -2.75
N ILE A 78 13.32 9.47 -2.43
CA ILE A 78 12.61 10.42 -3.30
C ILE A 78 13.45 11.67 -3.60
N ARG A 79 14.19 12.18 -2.60
CA ARG A 79 15.08 13.34 -2.80
C ARG A 79 16.17 13.08 -3.85
N GLY A 80 16.64 11.83 -3.98
CA GLY A 80 17.66 11.40 -4.94
C GLY A 80 17.14 10.98 -6.32
N LEU A 81 15.83 11.07 -6.56
CA LEU A 81 15.26 10.81 -7.89
C LEU A 81 15.55 11.96 -8.86
N SER A 82 15.75 11.58 -10.12
CA SER A 82 16.01 12.49 -11.24
C SER A 82 14.76 13.29 -11.57
N VAL A 83 13.59 12.65 -11.57
CA VAL A 83 12.29 13.28 -11.80
C VAL A 83 11.60 13.50 -10.46
N LYS A 84 11.23 14.75 -10.17
CA LYS A 84 10.56 15.09 -8.91
C LYS A 84 9.10 14.62 -8.91
N PRO A 85 8.70 13.78 -7.93
CA PRO A 85 7.32 13.36 -7.82
C PRO A 85 6.38 14.47 -7.38
N SER A 86 5.17 14.46 -7.92
CA SER A 86 4.05 15.25 -7.41
C SER A 86 3.37 14.56 -6.22
N ARG A 87 3.42 13.22 -6.18
CA ARG A 87 2.89 12.42 -5.07
C ARG A 87 3.66 11.11 -4.96
N TYR A 88 3.83 10.62 -3.74
CA TYR A 88 4.40 9.31 -3.49
C TYR A 88 3.90 8.76 -2.15
N LEU A 89 3.93 7.44 -1.99
CA LEU A 89 3.59 6.76 -0.74
C LEU A 89 4.26 5.38 -0.67
N VAL A 90 4.41 4.90 0.57
CA VAL A 90 4.64 3.49 0.87
C VAL A 90 3.26 2.82 1.02
N ASP A 91 3.12 1.61 0.48
CA ASP A 91 1.91 0.81 0.53
C ASP A 91 2.25 -0.59 1.04
N ILE A 92 2.38 -0.72 2.36
CA ILE A 92 2.60 -1.99 3.06
C ILE A 92 1.25 -2.63 3.29
N ASN A 93 1.06 -3.80 2.70
CA ASN A 93 -0.16 -4.55 2.83
C ASN A 93 0.11 -5.93 3.42
N ILE A 94 -0.41 -6.18 4.60
CA ILE A 94 -0.31 -7.48 5.28
C ILE A 94 -1.44 -8.38 4.77
N ASN A 95 -1.11 -9.61 4.38
CA ASN A 95 -2.08 -10.63 4.01
C ASN A 95 -2.94 -11.02 5.23
N PRO A 96 -4.28 -11.04 5.10
CA PRO A 96 -5.19 -11.49 6.16
C PRO A 96 -4.85 -12.83 6.80
N GLU A 97 -4.19 -13.76 6.08
CA GLU A 97 -3.80 -15.09 6.58
C GLU A 97 -2.87 -15.06 7.79
N ILE A 98 -2.13 -13.97 8.00
CA ILE A 98 -1.19 -13.83 9.12
C ILE A 98 -1.66 -12.86 10.21
N TYR A 99 -2.88 -12.31 10.12
CA TYR A 99 -3.34 -11.25 11.04
C TYR A 99 -3.32 -11.64 12.51
N ASP A 100 -3.68 -12.89 12.82
CA ASP A 100 -3.62 -13.39 14.19
C ASP A 100 -2.18 -13.53 14.70
N LYS A 101 -1.23 -13.81 13.80
CA LYS A 101 0.20 -13.97 14.13
C LYS A 101 0.91 -12.63 14.33
N VAL A 102 0.40 -11.57 13.71
CA VAL A 102 0.97 -10.21 13.79
C VAL A 102 0.18 -9.29 14.71
N ARG A 103 -0.68 -9.86 15.57
CA ARG A 103 -1.58 -9.13 16.47
C ARG A 103 -0.84 -8.13 17.36
N ASP A 104 0.35 -8.49 17.83
CA ASP A 104 1.16 -7.67 18.73
C ASP A 104 1.92 -6.53 18.03
N MET A 105 1.69 -6.34 16.72
CA MET A 105 2.31 -5.27 15.95
C MET A 105 3.85 -5.26 16.09
N PRO A 106 4.54 -6.34 15.68
CA PRO A 106 5.99 -6.42 15.78
C PRO A 106 6.68 -5.28 15.02
N LYS A 107 7.98 -5.07 15.24
CA LYS A 107 8.70 -4.11 14.39
C LYS A 107 8.64 -4.58 12.94
N LEU A 108 8.58 -3.64 11.99
CA LEU A 108 8.45 -3.97 10.57
C LEU A 108 9.56 -4.92 10.09
N ILE A 109 10.80 -4.71 10.57
CA ILE A 109 11.93 -5.56 10.22
C ILE A 109 11.71 -7.03 10.63
N ASP A 110 11.11 -7.27 11.80
CA ASP A 110 10.82 -8.61 12.30
C ASP A 110 9.64 -9.22 11.52
N LEU A 111 8.61 -8.41 11.25
CA LEU A 111 7.48 -8.79 10.40
C LEU A 111 7.93 -9.27 9.01
N LEU A 112 8.79 -8.49 8.33
CA LEU A 112 9.26 -8.82 6.98
C LEU A 112 10.24 -10.01 6.98
N LYS A 113 11.03 -10.17 8.06
CA LYS A 113 11.91 -11.32 8.22
C LYS A 113 11.10 -12.61 8.28
N ASP A 114 10.09 -12.65 9.14
CA ASP A 114 9.33 -13.87 9.46
C ASP A 114 8.22 -14.13 8.43
N TYR A 115 7.57 -13.09 7.92
CA TYR A 115 6.40 -13.16 7.05
C TYR A 115 6.51 -12.38 5.74
N GLY A 116 7.74 -12.14 5.25
CA GLY A 116 7.94 -11.31 4.06
C GLY A 116 7.28 -11.80 2.77
N LYS A 117 6.82 -13.06 2.65
CA LYS A 117 6.04 -13.48 1.47
C LYS A 117 4.60 -12.99 1.57
N GLU A 118 4.07 -12.93 2.78
CA GLU A 118 2.71 -12.58 3.14
C GLU A 118 2.53 -11.06 3.36
N VAL A 119 3.57 -10.27 3.17
CA VAL A 119 3.52 -8.81 3.30
C VAL A 119 4.03 -8.19 2.00
N ASP A 120 3.18 -7.49 1.26
CA ASP A 120 3.64 -6.68 0.13
C ASP A 120 4.27 -5.39 0.68
N TYR A 121 5.51 -5.11 0.28
CA TYR A 121 6.14 -3.81 0.49
C TYR A 121 6.06 -3.02 -0.82
N GLY A 122 5.01 -2.20 -0.94
CA GLY A 122 4.74 -1.38 -2.10
C GLY A 122 5.36 0.01 -2.02
N VAL A 123 5.85 0.53 -3.14
CA VAL A 123 6.17 1.95 -3.32
C VAL A 123 5.44 2.49 -4.53
N LYS A 124 4.71 3.58 -4.35
CA LYS A 124 3.98 4.25 -5.41
C LYS A 124 4.51 5.66 -5.61
N VAL A 125 4.79 6.02 -6.86
CA VAL A 125 5.29 7.33 -7.24
C VAL A 125 4.49 7.84 -8.43
N ILE A 126 4.06 9.10 -8.35
CA ILE A 126 3.35 9.82 -9.41
C ILE A 126 4.18 11.05 -9.78
N VAL A 127 4.45 11.19 -11.07
CA VAL A 127 5.14 12.33 -11.68
C VAL A 127 4.30 12.92 -12.81
N GLN A 128 4.66 14.12 -13.28
CA GLN A 128 4.06 14.73 -14.47
C GLN A 128 5.00 14.61 -15.68
N GLY A 129 4.45 14.25 -16.84
CA GLY A 129 5.21 14.13 -18.09
C GLY A 129 4.35 13.64 -19.25
N ASN A 130 4.76 13.93 -20.48
CA ASN A 130 4.01 13.54 -21.68
C ASN A 130 4.44 12.18 -22.25
N SER A 131 5.58 11.66 -21.82
CA SER A 131 6.10 10.35 -22.22
C SER A 131 7.12 9.84 -21.20
N PRO A 132 7.37 8.51 -21.14
CA PRO A 132 8.50 7.96 -20.39
C PRO A 132 9.83 8.50 -20.92
N THR A 133 10.79 8.69 -20.01
CA THR A 133 12.16 9.10 -20.31
C THR A 133 13.17 8.13 -19.68
N ARG A 134 14.43 8.24 -20.08
CA ARG A 134 15.52 7.47 -19.45
C ARG A 134 15.66 7.76 -17.96
N ASP A 135 15.39 8.99 -17.52
CA ASP A 135 15.39 9.34 -16.11
C ASP A 135 14.27 8.65 -15.35
N ASN A 136 13.07 8.55 -15.94
CA ASN A 136 11.99 7.78 -15.33
C ASN A 136 12.40 6.31 -15.16
N ILE A 137 12.99 5.68 -16.19
CA ILE A 137 13.45 4.29 -16.13
C ILE A 137 14.49 4.09 -15.02
N ASN A 138 15.46 5.02 -14.92
CA ASN A 138 16.48 4.97 -13.87
C ASN A 138 15.87 5.13 -12.46
N ASP A 139 14.89 6.01 -12.32
CA ASP A 139 14.17 6.21 -11.05
C ASP A 139 13.35 4.97 -10.68
N VAL A 140 12.67 4.31 -11.63
CA VAL A 140 12.01 3.02 -11.36
C VAL A 140 13.02 1.99 -10.87
N LYS A 141 14.20 1.86 -11.51
CA LYS A 141 15.24 0.92 -11.06
C LYS A 141 15.68 1.19 -9.62
N LYS A 142 15.93 2.47 -9.27
CA LYS A 142 16.29 2.87 -7.91
C LYS A 142 15.21 2.48 -6.90
N LEU A 143 13.95 2.76 -7.22
CA LEU A 143 12.81 2.43 -6.36
C LEU A 143 12.63 0.92 -6.21
N THR A 144 12.77 0.16 -7.28
CA THR A 144 12.68 -1.31 -7.24
C THR A 144 13.79 -1.90 -6.38
N SER A 145 15.04 -1.44 -6.55
CA SER A 145 16.14 -1.88 -5.69
C SER A 145 15.89 -1.53 -4.23
N TYR A 146 15.37 -0.33 -3.94
CA TYR A 146 15.01 0.05 -2.58
C TYR A 146 13.92 -0.85 -1.97
N ALA A 147 12.82 -1.08 -2.69
CA ALA A 147 11.72 -1.91 -2.22
C ALA A 147 12.16 -3.37 -2.02
N ALA A 148 12.98 -3.91 -2.92
CA ALA A 148 13.55 -5.26 -2.80
C ALA A 148 14.54 -5.39 -1.63
N LEU A 149 15.29 -4.32 -1.29
CA LEU A 149 16.13 -4.30 -0.09
C LEU A 149 15.29 -4.34 1.20
N LYS A 150 14.12 -3.71 1.18
CA LYS A 150 13.18 -3.68 2.32
C LYS A 150 12.48 -5.02 2.50
N ASN A 151 11.91 -5.55 1.42
CA ASN A 151 11.34 -6.90 1.39
C ASN A 151 11.76 -7.66 0.13
N PRO A 152 12.77 -8.54 0.22
CA PRO A 152 13.24 -9.32 -0.92
C PRO A 152 12.29 -10.44 -1.33
N LYS A 153 11.30 -10.79 -0.49
CA LYS A 153 10.38 -11.90 -0.73
C LYS A 153 9.10 -11.47 -1.46
N ASN A 154 8.63 -10.25 -1.21
CA ASN A 154 7.43 -9.68 -1.82
C ASN A 154 7.48 -8.14 -1.75
N SER A 155 7.80 -7.49 -2.87
CA SER A 155 7.78 -6.04 -2.97
C SER A 155 7.29 -5.59 -4.33
N SER A 156 6.70 -4.39 -4.37
CA SER A 156 6.15 -3.85 -5.59
C SER A 156 6.51 -2.37 -5.78
N VAL A 157 6.64 -1.94 -7.03
CA VAL A 157 6.81 -0.54 -7.40
C VAL A 157 5.81 -0.18 -8.48
N ARG A 158 5.04 0.87 -8.21
CA ARG A 158 4.11 1.50 -9.16
C ARG A 158 4.59 2.91 -9.48
N TYR A 159 5.09 3.10 -10.70
CA TYR A 159 5.52 4.41 -11.19
C TYR A 159 4.55 4.91 -12.25
N VAL A 160 3.95 6.08 -12.00
CA VAL A 160 2.93 6.68 -12.86
C VAL A 160 3.44 8.02 -13.39
N ILE A 161 3.34 8.21 -14.70
CA ILE A 161 3.57 9.49 -15.37
C ILE A 161 2.22 9.99 -15.85
N ASN A 162 1.65 10.98 -15.17
CA ASN A 162 0.43 11.65 -15.61
C ASN A 162 0.78 12.68 -16.69
N SER A 163 0.03 12.67 -17.79
CA SER A 163 0.08 13.71 -18.80
C SER A 163 -0.18 15.09 -18.20
N LYS A 164 0.48 16.11 -18.76
CA LYS A 164 0.30 17.49 -18.29
C LYS A 164 -1.11 18.02 -18.55
N ASP A 165 -1.77 17.50 -19.58
CA ASP A 165 -3.15 17.85 -19.95
C ASP A 165 -4.22 17.05 -19.20
N GLY A 166 -3.83 16.07 -18.39
CA GLY A 166 -4.75 15.27 -17.59
C GLY A 166 -5.51 14.18 -18.36
N THR A 167 -5.15 13.91 -19.62
CA THR A 167 -5.94 13.03 -20.50
C THR A 167 -5.47 11.58 -20.53
N TYR A 168 -4.19 11.32 -20.26
CA TYR A 168 -3.61 9.98 -20.22
C TYR A 168 -2.52 9.84 -19.15
N ARG A 169 -2.10 8.60 -18.93
CA ARG A 169 -0.97 8.25 -18.07
C ARG A 169 -0.16 7.11 -18.65
N TYR A 170 1.11 7.05 -18.27
CA TYR A 170 1.95 5.86 -18.43
C TYR A 170 2.17 5.22 -17.08
N VAL A 171 2.06 3.89 -17.03
CA VAL A 171 2.26 3.12 -15.80
C VAL A 171 3.33 2.07 -16.04
N CYS A 172 4.36 2.07 -15.21
CA CYS A 172 5.30 0.97 -15.07
C CYS A 172 5.07 0.34 -13.69
N GLN A 173 4.64 -0.91 -13.69
CA GLN A 173 4.37 -1.71 -12.49
C GLN A 173 5.37 -2.87 -12.45
N HIS A 174 6.16 -2.94 -11.40
CA HIS A 174 7.14 -4.00 -11.19
C HIS A 174 6.83 -4.74 -9.89
N TYR A 175 6.89 -6.07 -9.95
CA TYR A 175 6.73 -6.95 -8.80
C TYR A 175 8.02 -7.75 -8.62
N ASN A 176 8.50 -7.80 -7.40
CA ASN A 176 9.53 -8.71 -6.94
C ASN A 176 8.84 -9.80 -6.12
N GLU A 177 8.11 -10.67 -6.81
CA GLU A 177 7.54 -11.88 -6.25
C GLU A 177 8.46 -13.04 -6.64
N ASN A 178 8.77 -13.90 -5.68
CA ASN A 178 9.67 -15.04 -5.87
C ASN A 178 8.96 -16.20 -6.61
N THR A 179 8.26 -15.89 -7.69
CA THR A 179 7.41 -16.79 -8.48
C THR A 179 7.71 -16.61 -9.97
N ASP A 180 8.37 -17.62 -10.53
CA ASP A 180 8.49 -17.95 -11.96
C ASP A 180 8.86 -16.82 -12.93
N GLY A 181 10.16 -16.49 -12.95
CA GLY A 181 10.96 -16.38 -14.18
C GLY A 181 10.65 -15.28 -15.20
N SER A 182 9.66 -14.42 -14.97
CA SER A 182 9.27 -13.36 -15.90
C SER A 182 9.20 -11.99 -15.23
N SER A 183 10.28 -11.61 -14.53
CA SER A 183 10.45 -10.22 -14.10
C SER A 183 10.42 -9.31 -15.34
N ILE A 184 9.42 -8.43 -15.45
CA ILE A 184 9.37 -7.41 -16.51
C ILE A 184 10.67 -6.60 -16.39
N GLN A 185 11.48 -6.62 -17.44
CA GLN A 185 12.68 -5.80 -17.46
C GLN A 185 12.30 -4.34 -17.35
N ILE A 186 12.95 -3.63 -16.42
CA ILE A 186 12.71 -2.19 -16.25
C ILE A 186 13.41 -1.45 -17.39
N ASP A 187 12.71 -1.34 -18.50
CA ASP A 187 13.07 -0.61 -19.71
C ASP A 187 11.87 0.22 -20.22
N GLU A 188 11.99 0.76 -21.43
CA GLU A 188 10.93 1.56 -22.05
C GLU A 188 9.61 0.79 -22.20
N LYS A 189 9.65 -0.53 -22.37
CA LYS A 189 8.47 -1.38 -22.56
C LYS A 189 7.71 -1.63 -21.27
N CYS A 190 8.29 -1.34 -20.11
CA CYS A 190 7.56 -1.40 -18.83
C CYS A 190 6.38 -0.42 -18.82
N PHE A 191 6.48 0.71 -19.52
CA PHE A 191 5.47 1.76 -19.47
C PHE A 191 4.32 1.50 -20.43
N THR A 192 3.14 1.21 -19.86
CA THR A 192 1.91 1.04 -20.63
C THR A 192 1.06 2.32 -20.56
N ARG A 193 0.61 2.81 -21.72
CA ARG A 193 -0.27 3.99 -21.81
C ARG A 193 -1.72 3.61 -21.54
N SER A 194 -2.41 4.40 -20.72
CA SER A 194 -3.86 4.28 -20.47
C SER A 194 -4.51 5.67 -20.38
N GLY A 195 -5.83 5.74 -20.55
CA GLY A 195 -6.59 6.99 -20.41
C GLY A 195 -6.72 7.43 -18.96
N GLY A 196 -6.87 8.75 -18.77
CA GLY A 196 -7.03 9.39 -17.45
C GLY A 196 -5.72 9.59 -16.68
N VAL A 197 -5.85 10.10 -15.46
CA VAL A 197 -4.76 10.36 -14.51
C VAL A 197 -5.02 9.73 -13.15
N GLU A 198 -3.96 9.59 -12.35
CA GLU A 198 -3.99 9.05 -10.98
C GLU A 198 -3.71 10.09 -9.89
#